data_AF-A0A1F4LV12-F1
#
_entry.id   AF-A0A1F4LV12-F1
#
_cell.length_a   1.000
_cell.length_b   1.000
_cell.length_c   1.000
_cell.angle_alpha   90.00
_cell.angle_beta   90.00
_cell.angle_gamma   90.00
#
_symmetry.space_group_name_H-M   'P 1'
#
loop_
_entity.id
_entity.type
_entity.pdbx_description
1 polymer ?
#
loop_
_entity_poly.entity_id
_entity_poly.type
_entity_poly.pdbx_seq_one_letter_code
_entity_poly.pdbx_strand_id
1 'polypeptide(L)'
;MQLKPQDFVVALKLVAWGDQRWTYARLAQELGLSTSEAHGAVKRGLVAGLLLQNRGALSQPVEGASVAALSVQEPAGIYRMTRRRVRRTALASDDVVAADNSVRPHAHNLAEFALHGAKYAFPGVRLPLAVGVPTSHSAPAFAGVFAPGSTDFVWPHPNGSVRGVGVEPLHPSVPFAAMQDVKLYELLALFDALRVGKARERGMALERLQALIDPNSPKPAKADLHG
;
A
#
# COMPACT_ATOMS: atom_id res chain seq x y z
N MET A 1 -9.42 6.07 15.30
CA MET A 1 -9.08 6.28 13.87
C MET A 1 -9.67 5.13 13.06
N GLN A 2 -10.26 5.38 11.90
CA GLN A 2 -10.86 4.35 11.05
C GLN A 2 -10.01 4.14 9.79
N LEU A 3 -9.53 2.91 9.56
CA LEU A 3 -8.85 2.54 8.32
C LEU A 3 -9.90 2.44 7.20
N LYS A 4 -9.60 3.00 6.03
CA LYS A 4 -10.47 2.99 4.86
C LYS A 4 -9.99 1.97 3.83
N PRO A 5 -10.88 1.44 2.96
CA PRO A 5 -10.48 0.56 1.88
C PRO A 5 -9.36 1.12 0.98
N GLN A 6 -9.42 2.43 0.67
CA GLN A 6 -8.40 3.11 -0.14
C GLN A 6 -7.01 3.11 0.52
N ASP A 7 -6.93 3.04 1.85
CA ASP A 7 -5.65 2.98 2.58
C ASP A 7 -4.95 1.65 2.31
N PHE A 8 -5.73 0.57 2.24
CA PHE A 8 -5.24 -0.75 1.89
C PHE A 8 -4.81 -0.83 0.42
N VAL A 9 -5.56 -0.23 -0.51
CA VAL A 9 -5.16 -0.13 -1.93
C VAL A 9 -3.83 0.62 -2.07
N VAL A 10 -3.64 1.71 -1.35
CA VAL A 10 -2.37 2.45 -1.31
C VAL A 10 -1.23 1.58 -0.78
N ALA A 11 -1.44 0.84 0.31
CA ALA A 11 -0.42 -0.04 0.85
C ALA A 11 -0.01 -1.15 -0.15
N LEU A 12 -0.98 -1.77 -0.83
CA LEU A 12 -0.71 -2.76 -1.88
C LEU A 12 0.01 -2.16 -3.09
N LYS A 13 -0.29 -0.89 -3.45
CA LYS A 13 0.45 -0.19 -4.50
C LYS A 13 1.92 -0.03 -4.18
N LEU A 14 2.24 0.32 -2.92
CA LEU A 14 3.62 0.42 -2.46
C LEU A 14 4.34 -0.94 -2.48
N VAL A 15 3.63 -2.04 -2.22
CA VAL A 15 4.17 -3.40 -2.42
C VAL A 15 4.45 -3.68 -3.90
N ALA A 16 3.51 -3.36 -4.79
CA ALA A 16 3.66 -3.57 -6.23
C ALA A 16 4.87 -2.82 -6.81
N TRP A 17 5.12 -1.60 -6.33
CA TRP A 17 6.28 -0.80 -6.70
C TRP A 17 7.61 -1.28 -6.09
N GLY A 18 7.59 -1.84 -4.88
CA GLY A 18 8.81 -2.25 -4.17
C GLY A 18 9.77 -1.08 -3.95
N ASP A 19 11.00 -1.19 -4.46
CA ASP A 19 12.04 -0.16 -4.30
C ASP A 19 11.93 0.99 -5.32
N GLN A 20 10.92 0.99 -6.19
CA GLN A 20 10.72 2.09 -7.13
C GLN A 20 10.54 3.42 -6.41
N ARG A 21 11.06 4.49 -7.04
CA ARG A 21 10.89 5.85 -6.56
C ARG A 21 9.48 6.35 -6.88
N TRP A 22 8.83 6.97 -5.90
CA TRP A 22 7.51 7.55 -6.05
C TRP A 22 7.38 8.90 -5.33
N THR A 23 6.36 9.63 -5.72
CA THR A 23 5.90 10.86 -5.06
C THR A 23 4.41 10.73 -4.79
N TYR A 24 3.87 11.50 -3.85
CA TYR A 24 2.42 11.49 -3.60
C TYR A 24 1.60 11.85 -4.84
N ALA A 25 2.12 12.73 -5.71
CA ALA A 25 1.46 13.09 -6.97
C ALA A 25 1.37 11.87 -7.92
N ARG A 26 2.47 11.14 -8.10
CA ARG A 26 2.49 9.92 -8.92
C ARG A 26 1.59 8.83 -8.34
N LEU A 27 1.64 8.63 -7.02
CA LEU A 27 0.80 7.66 -6.32
C LEU A 27 -0.68 7.96 -6.49
N ALA A 28 -1.06 9.23 -6.35
CA ALA A 28 -2.43 9.69 -6.57
C ALA A 28 -2.86 9.46 -8.03
N GLN A 29 -2.01 9.83 -9.00
CA GLN A 29 -2.29 9.66 -10.43
C GLN A 29 -2.49 8.19 -10.82
N GLU A 30 -1.56 7.30 -10.44
CA GLU A 30 -1.64 5.88 -10.82
C GLU A 30 -2.81 5.15 -10.14
N LEU A 31 -3.27 5.64 -8.98
CA LEU A 31 -4.42 5.06 -8.29
C LEU A 31 -5.75 5.76 -8.58
N GLY A 32 -5.77 6.82 -9.39
CA GLY A 32 -6.97 7.63 -9.63
C GLY A 32 -7.53 8.26 -8.35
N LEU A 33 -6.66 8.65 -7.43
CA LEU A 33 -6.98 9.35 -6.18
C LEU A 33 -6.59 10.82 -6.28
N SER A 34 -7.13 11.65 -5.40
CA SER A 34 -6.58 12.97 -5.15
C SER A 34 -5.29 12.90 -4.31
N THR A 35 -4.43 13.91 -4.42
CA THR A 35 -3.19 14.02 -3.63
C THR A 35 -3.45 14.02 -2.12
N SER A 36 -4.56 14.62 -1.68
CA SER A 36 -4.95 14.65 -0.26
C SER A 36 -5.43 13.29 0.24
N GLU A 37 -6.13 12.51 -0.59
CA GLU A 37 -6.50 11.13 -0.28
C GLU A 37 -5.29 10.22 -0.16
N ALA A 38 -4.32 10.34 -1.08
CA ALA A 38 -3.07 9.59 -1.03
C ALA A 38 -2.27 9.89 0.26
N HIS A 39 -2.11 11.18 0.61
CA HIS A 39 -1.47 11.57 1.87
C HIS A 39 -2.23 11.06 3.09
N GLY A 40 -3.56 11.20 3.10
CA GLY A 40 -4.41 10.73 4.19
C GLY A 40 -4.32 9.22 4.38
N ALA A 41 -4.25 8.46 3.27
CA ALA A 41 -4.08 7.02 3.28
C ALA A 41 -2.74 6.60 3.85
N VAL A 42 -1.64 7.21 3.41
CA VAL A 42 -0.31 6.94 3.96
C VAL A 42 -0.25 7.27 5.45
N LYS A 43 -0.80 8.41 5.88
CA LYS A 43 -0.85 8.79 7.30
C LYS A 43 -1.61 7.77 8.14
N ARG A 44 -2.79 7.30 7.68
CA ARG A 44 -3.54 6.25 8.38
C ARG A 44 -2.80 4.90 8.38
N GLY A 45 -2.15 4.54 7.28
CA GLY A 45 -1.33 3.33 7.17
C GLY A 45 -0.12 3.31 8.12
N LEU A 46 0.54 4.46 8.31
CA LEU A 46 1.61 4.62 9.30
C LEU A 46 1.09 4.44 10.74
N VAL A 47 -0.04 5.08 11.08
CA VAL A 47 -0.63 4.96 12.43
C VAL A 47 -1.15 3.55 12.68
N ALA A 48 -1.64 2.85 11.65
CA ALA A 48 -2.09 1.46 11.74
C ALA A 48 -0.94 0.44 11.75
N GLY A 49 0.32 0.87 11.55
CA GLY A 49 1.48 -0.02 11.49
C GLY A 49 1.54 -0.91 10.24
N LEU A 50 0.72 -0.63 9.22
CA LEU A 50 0.78 -1.29 7.91
C LEU A 50 1.91 -0.75 7.05
N LEU A 51 2.35 0.48 7.35
CA LEU A 51 3.44 1.17 6.68
C LEU A 51 4.49 1.60 7.71
N LEU A 52 5.74 1.68 7.26
CA LEU A 52 6.87 2.18 8.04
C LEU A 52 7.43 3.44 7.40
N GLN A 53 7.73 4.43 8.23
CA GLN A 53 8.53 5.57 7.78
C GLN A 53 9.92 5.05 7.37
N ASN A 54 10.34 5.38 6.16
CA ASN A 54 11.74 5.37 5.81
C ASN A 54 12.37 6.50 6.60
N ARG A 55 12.96 6.15 7.75
CA ARG A 55 14.01 7.00 8.30
C ARG A 55 15.03 7.05 7.17
N GLY A 56 15.10 8.17 6.46
CA GLY A 56 16.27 8.44 5.63
C GLY A 56 17.48 8.11 6.49
N ALA A 57 18.55 7.60 5.88
CA ALA A 57 19.85 7.82 6.48
C ALA A 57 19.84 9.31 6.84
N LEU A 58 19.62 9.63 8.11
CA LEU A 58 19.87 10.95 8.61
C LEU A 58 21.31 11.11 8.20
N SER A 59 21.57 12.01 7.26
CA SER A 59 22.83 12.74 7.28
C SER A 59 22.90 13.23 8.71
N GLN A 60 23.51 12.43 9.59
CA GLN A 60 23.98 12.94 10.85
C GLN A 60 24.85 14.09 10.37
N PRO A 61 24.56 15.35 10.72
CA PRO A 61 25.67 16.25 10.81
C PRO A 61 26.61 15.50 11.75
N VAL A 62 27.80 15.15 11.25
CA VAL A 62 28.88 14.68 12.10
C VAL A 62 29.21 15.91 12.93
N GLU A 63 28.38 16.20 13.94
CA GLU A 63 28.67 17.17 14.96
C GLU A 63 29.90 16.62 15.62
N GLY A 64 31.00 17.33 15.36
CA GLY A 64 32.34 16.91 15.71
C GLY A 64 32.38 16.43 17.16
N ALA A 65 33.15 15.37 17.35
CA ALA A 65 33.58 14.94 18.67
C ALA A 65 34.19 16.13 19.43
N SER A 66 33.37 16.79 20.23
CA SER A 66 33.82 17.72 21.25
C SER A 66 34.16 16.87 22.47
N VAL A 67 35.44 16.54 22.59
CA VAL A 67 36.01 15.96 23.80
C VAL A 67 36.73 17.09 24.53
N ALA A 68 36.19 17.43 25.70
CA ALA A 68 36.85 18.07 26.83
C ALA A 68 37.53 19.44 26.62
N ALA A 69 36.91 20.48 27.20
CA ALA A 69 37.64 21.43 28.03
C ALA A 69 36.74 21.89 29.18
N LEU A 70 37.18 21.59 30.40
CA LEU A 70 36.68 22.15 31.64
C LEU A 70 36.78 23.69 31.59
N SER A 71 35.76 24.38 32.08
CA SER A 71 35.84 25.26 33.28
C SER A 71 34.91 26.48 33.25
N VAL A 72 34.47 26.81 34.47
CA VAL A 72 33.92 28.09 34.98
C VAL A 72 32.43 28.39 34.74
N GLN A 73 31.66 28.25 35.83
CA GLN A 73 30.37 28.90 36.06
C GLN A 73 30.55 30.39 36.38
N GLU A 74 29.59 31.19 35.91
CA GLU A 74 28.90 32.35 36.54
C GLU A 74 28.59 33.47 35.51
N PRO A 75 27.67 34.41 35.79
CA PRO A 75 26.28 34.26 36.21
C PRO A 75 25.31 35.04 35.28
N ALA A 76 24.01 34.97 35.56
CA ALA A 76 22.92 35.56 34.77
C ALA A 76 23.06 37.08 34.55
N GLY A 77 23.07 37.48 33.27
CA GLY A 77 23.06 38.87 32.80
C GLY A 77 21.82 39.19 31.95
N ILE A 78 21.16 40.27 32.33
CA ILE A 78 19.92 40.85 31.83
C ILE A 78 20.03 41.40 30.38
N TYR A 79 18.98 41.11 29.58
CA TYR A 79 18.50 41.76 28.34
C TYR A 79 19.37 41.82 27.08
N ARG A 80 18.94 41.12 26.01
CA ARG A 80 19.01 41.63 24.63
C ARG A 80 17.90 41.02 23.77
N MET A 81 16.82 41.79 23.59
CA MET A 81 16.07 41.72 22.34
C MET A 81 17.01 42.18 21.22
N THR A 82 17.13 41.42 20.13
CA THR A 82 17.04 41.96 18.77
C THR A 82 17.21 40.91 17.66
N ARG A 83 16.37 41.10 16.64
CA ARG A 83 16.51 40.73 15.22
C ARG A 83 16.13 39.31 14.82
N ARG A 84 14.82 39.19 14.56
CA ARG A 84 14.20 38.45 13.46
C ARG A 84 15.15 38.35 12.25
N ARG A 85 15.81 37.20 12.08
CA ARG A 85 16.55 36.89 10.86
C ARG A 85 15.56 36.33 9.85
N VAL A 86 14.95 37.23 9.07
CA VAL A 86 14.29 36.85 7.81
C VAL A 86 15.39 36.30 6.90
N ARG A 87 15.48 34.98 6.77
CA ARG A 87 16.20 34.37 5.65
C ARG A 87 15.25 34.37 4.46
N ARG A 88 15.35 35.42 3.63
CA ARG A 88 14.88 35.37 2.25
C ARG A 88 15.98 34.69 1.41
N THR A 89 15.62 33.52 0.92
CA THR A 89 15.93 32.97 -0.42
C THR A 89 17.35 33.13 -0.97
N ALA A 90 18.05 32.00 -1.08
CA ALA A 90 18.82 31.73 -2.29
C ALA A 90 17.98 30.77 -3.15
N LEU A 91 17.53 31.26 -4.30
CA LEU A 91 17.04 30.44 -5.40
C LEU A 91 18.21 29.61 -5.91
N ALA A 92 18.19 28.31 -5.61
CA ALA A 92 18.67 27.30 -6.52
C ALA A 92 17.43 26.53 -6.94
N SER A 93 16.93 26.81 -8.13
CA SER A 93 16.00 25.92 -8.82
C SER A 93 16.79 24.70 -9.26
N ASP A 94 17.13 23.85 -8.31
CA ASP A 94 17.37 22.44 -8.58
C ASP A 94 15.99 21.80 -8.64
N ASP A 95 15.36 21.81 -9.81
CA ASP A 95 14.20 20.96 -10.14
C ASP A 95 14.64 19.48 -10.23
N VAL A 96 15.40 19.01 -9.23
CA VAL A 96 15.53 17.60 -8.92
C VAL A 96 14.27 17.28 -8.13
N VAL A 97 13.21 16.86 -8.82
CA VAL A 97 11.97 16.38 -8.21
C VAL A 97 12.35 15.31 -7.19
N ALA A 98 12.42 15.70 -5.92
CA ALA A 98 12.92 14.90 -4.83
C ALA A 98 12.02 13.66 -4.72
N ALA A 99 12.59 12.49 -4.99
CA ALA A 99 11.89 11.24 -4.80
C ALA A 99 11.66 11.01 -3.30
N ASP A 100 10.45 11.29 -2.85
CA ASP A 100 9.99 11.08 -1.48
C ASP A 100 9.57 9.62 -1.27
N ASN A 101 10.53 8.69 -1.35
CA ASN A 101 10.35 7.35 -0.76
C ASN A 101 10.40 7.47 0.77
N SER A 102 9.47 8.26 1.32
CA SER A 102 9.35 8.59 2.74
C SER A 102 8.79 7.41 3.54
N VAL A 103 8.11 6.48 2.87
CA VAL A 103 7.39 5.37 3.49
C VAL A 103 7.58 4.09 2.68
N ARG A 104 7.63 2.94 3.37
CA ARG A 104 7.64 1.60 2.79
C ARG A 104 6.57 0.71 3.44
N PRO A 105 6.11 -0.37 2.78
CA PRO A 105 5.24 -1.36 3.40
C PRO A 105 5.90 -2.04 4.61
N HIS A 106 5.14 -2.26 5.68
CA HIS A 106 5.53 -3.20 6.72
C HIS A 106 5.12 -4.61 6.27
N ALA A 107 5.97 -5.30 5.51
CA ALA A 107 5.64 -6.57 4.83
C ALA A 107 4.86 -7.55 5.71
N HIS A 108 5.40 -7.87 6.90
CA HIS A 108 4.76 -8.79 7.84
C HIS A 108 3.35 -8.36 8.29
N ASN A 109 3.22 -7.18 8.91
CA ASN A 109 1.94 -6.66 9.39
C ASN A 109 0.91 -6.47 8.27
N LEU A 110 1.36 -6.02 7.09
CA LEU A 110 0.49 -5.86 5.93
C LEU A 110 -0.01 -7.21 5.42
N ALA A 111 0.85 -8.24 5.38
CA ALA A 111 0.45 -9.59 5.02
C ALA A 111 -0.54 -10.15 6.05
N GLU A 112 -0.24 -10.07 7.34
CA GLU A 112 -1.14 -10.54 8.40
C GLU A 112 -2.52 -9.88 8.29
N PHE A 113 -2.55 -8.55 8.13
CA PHE A 113 -3.79 -7.82 7.94
C PHE A 113 -4.51 -8.24 6.64
N ALA A 114 -3.80 -8.33 5.50
CA ALA A 114 -4.39 -8.71 4.22
C ALA A 114 -5.06 -10.09 4.27
N LEU A 115 -4.42 -11.07 4.91
CA LEU A 115 -4.88 -12.46 4.93
C LEU A 115 -5.98 -12.71 5.97
N HIS A 116 -5.90 -12.04 7.11
CA HIS A 116 -6.74 -12.36 8.27
C HIS A 116 -7.72 -11.26 8.66
N GLY A 117 -7.39 -9.98 8.48
CA GLY A 117 -8.22 -8.85 8.91
C GLY A 117 -9.02 -8.17 7.80
N ALA A 118 -8.39 -7.94 6.65
CA ALA A 118 -8.87 -7.03 5.61
C ALA A 118 -10.21 -7.48 5.01
N LYS A 119 -10.45 -8.79 4.86
CA LYS A 119 -11.73 -9.33 4.35
C LYS A 119 -12.92 -9.07 5.28
N TYR A 120 -12.68 -8.84 6.58
CA TYR A 120 -13.71 -8.47 7.55
C TYR A 120 -13.85 -6.95 7.68
N ALA A 121 -12.74 -6.22 7.57
CA ALA A 121 -12.76 -4.75 7.54
C ALA A 121 -13.44 -4.23 6.26
N PHE A 122 -13.24 -4.92 5.14
CA PHE A 122 -13.71 -4.55 3.80
C PHE A 122 -14.40 -5.75 3.13
N PRO A 123 -15.62 -6.12 3.59
CA PRO A 123 -16.31 -7.31 3.11
C PRO A 123 -16.57 -7.23 1.60
N GLY A 124 -16.49 -8.39 0.93
CA GLY A 124 -16.84 -8.49 -0.48
C GLY A 124 -18.33 -8.50 -0.68
N VAL A 125 -18.85 -7.52 -1.44
CA VAL A 125 -20.26 -7.48 -1.85
C VAL A 125 -20.36 -7.94 -3.30
N ARG A 126 -21.22 -8.93 -3.54
CA ARG A 126 -21.58 -9.36 -4.90
C ARG A 126 -22.69 -8.46 -5.43
N LEU A 127 -22.49 -7.96 -6.64
CA LEU A 127 -23.38 -7.09 -7.37
C LEU A 127 -24.06 -7.90 -8.50
N PRO A 128 -25.11 -7.34 -9.14
CA PRO A 128 -25.71 -7.96 -10.32
C PRO A 128 -24.70 -8.22 -11.45
N LEU A 129 -25.14 -8.99 -12.45
CA LEU A 129 -24.33 -9.25 -13.64
C LEU A 129 -23.98 -7.94 -14.35
N ALA A 130 -22.69 -7.76 -14.65
CA ALA A 130 -22.16 -6.57 -15.30
C ALA A 130 -21.05 -6.96 -16.28
N VAL A 131 -20.72 -6.03 -17.19
CA VAL A 131 -19.46 -6.07 -17.93
C VAL A 131 -18.40 -5.35 -17.11
N GLY A 132 -17.20 -5.91 -17.04
CA GLY A 132 -16.17 -5.39 -16.15
C GLY A 132 -14.79 -5.99 -16.35
N VAL A 133 -13.85 -5.48 -15.56
CA VAL A 133 -12.49 -5.98 -15.48
C VAL A 133 -12.53 -7.28 -14.65
N PRO A 134 -12.01 -8.42 -15.13
CA PRO A 134 -12.08 -9.67 -14.38
C PRO A 134 -11.38 -9.55 -13.01
N THR A 135 -11.90 -10.21 -11.98
CA THR A 135 -11.31 -10.20 -10.63
C THR A 135 -11.48 -11.56 -9.98
N SER A 136 -10.96 -11.74 -8.76
CA SER A 136 -10.98 -13.02 -8.04
C SER A 136 -10.37 -14.12 -8.94
N HIS A 137 -10.93 -15.32 -8.94
CA HIS A 137 -10.47 -16.45 -9.75
C HIS A 137 -10.61 -16.25 -11.27
N SER A 138 -11.36 -15.24 -11.73
CA SER A 138 -11.46 -14.90 -13.16
C SER A 138 -10.32 -14.01 -13.64
N ALA A 139 -9.54 -13.43 -12.72
CA ALA A 139 -8.43 -12.57 -13.09
C ALA A 139 -7.32 -13.34 -13.84
N PRO A 140 -6.54 -12.66 -14.70
CA PRO A 140 -5.44 -13.28 -15.43
C PRO A 140 -4.42 -14.03 -14.56
N ALA A 141 -4.25 -13.60 -13.30
CA ALA A 141 -3.38 -14.28 -12.32
C ALA A 141 -3.74 -15.76 -12.07
N PHE A 142 -4.99 -16.15 -12.35
CA PHE A 142 -5.50 -17.51 -12.20
C PHE A 142 -5.77 -18.22 -13.54
N ALA A 143 -5.30 -17.65 -14.67
CA ALA A 143 -5.51 -18.24 -15.98
C ALA A 143 -5.00 -19.71 -16.02
N GLY A 144 -5.86 -20.63 -16.48
CA GLY A 144 -5.54 -22.05 -16.58
C GLY A 144 -5.51 -22.83 -15.26
N VAL A 145 -5.73 -22.18 -14.11
CA VAL A 145 -5.71 -22.82 -12.79
C VAL A 145 -7.04 -23.50 -12.46
N PHE A 146 -8.15 -22.89 -12.88
CA PHE A 146 -9.50 -23.38 -12.64
C PHE A 146 -10.13 -23.85 -13.95
N ALA A 147 -10.95 -24.89 -13.85
CA ALA A 147 -11.66 -25.43 -15.01
C ALA A 147 -12.63 -24.36 -15.57
N PRO A 148 -12.74 -24.24 -16.91
CA PRO A 148 -13.75 -23.39 -17.52
C PRO A 148 -15.17 -23.74 -17.05
N GLY A 149 -16.06 -22.73 -16.99
CA GLY A 149 -17.46 -22.91 -16.60
C GLY A 149 -17.80 -22.49 -15.16
N SER A 150 -16.84 -21.97 -14.39
CA SER A 150 -17.14 -21.27 -13.14
C SER A 150 -17.81 -19.92 -13.41
N THR A 151 -18.56 -19.43 -12.42
CA THR A 151 -19.16 -18.08 -12.49
C THR A 151 -18.07 -17.03 -12.48
N ASP A 152 -17.96 -16.26 -13.56
CA ASP A 152 -16.97 -15.20 -13.62
C ASP A 152 -17.26 -14.05 -12.65
N PHE A 153 -16.22 -13.51 -12.04
CA PHE A 153 -16.29 -12.29 -11.24
C PHE A 153 -15.61 -11.13 -11.96
N VAL A 154 -16.26 -9.96 -11.93
CA VAL A 154 -15.73 -8.75 -12.54
C VAL A 154 -15.90 -7.55 -11.62
N TRP A 155 -14.97 -6.61 -11.64
CA TRP A 155 -15.26 -5.26 -11.18
C TRP A 155 -16.04 -4.52 -12.27
N PRO A 156 -17.29 -4.07 -12.01
CA PRO A 156 -18.08 -3.36 -13.02
C PRO A 156 -17.32 -2.13 -13.55
N HIS A 157 -17.07 -2.10 -14.84
CA HIS A 157 -16.32 -1.03 -15.48
C HIS A 157 -16.60 -1.01 -16.99
N PRO A 158 -16.85 0.16 -17.61
CA PRO A 158 -17.24 0.24 -19.02
C PRO A 158 -16.18 -0.32 -19.98
N ASN A 159 -14.90 -0.23 -19.63
CA ASN A 159 -13.78 -0.75 -20.45
C ASN A 159 -13.47 -2.23 -20.14
N GLY A 160 -14.35 -2.94 -19.45
CA GLY A 160 -14.20 -4.34 -19.12
C GLY A 160 -14.35 -5.27 -20.32
N SER A 161 -13.62 -6.38 -20.33
CA SER A 161 -13.64 -7.36 -21.43
C SER A 161 -14.49 -8.61 -21.13
N VAL A 162 -14.94 -8.78 -19.90
CA VAL A 162 -15.65 -9.99 -19.44
C VAL A 162 -17.01 -9.60 -18.87
N ARG A 163 -18.02 -10.45 -19.09
CA ARG A 163 -19.32 -10.35 -18.44
C ARG A 163 -19.40 -11.38 -17.32
N GLY A 164 -19.69 -10.94 -16.11
CA GLY A 164 -19.73 -11.80 -14.93
C GLY A 164 -20.54 -11.20 -13.79
N VAL A 165 -20.56 -11.87 -12.65
CA VAL A 165 -21.13 -11.33 -11.40
C VAL A 165 -20.25 -10.17 -10.95
N GLY A 166 -20.84 -9.01 -10.74
CA GLY A 166 -20.10 -7.86 -10.26
C GLY A 166 -19.57 -8.10 -8.85
N VAL A 167 -18.39 -7.58 -8.56
CA VAL A 167 -17.83 -7.50 -7.21
C VAL A 167 -17.63 -6.03 -6.90
N GLU A 168 -18.10 -5.57 -5.74
CA GLU A 168 -17.85 -4.20 -5.31
C GLU A 168 -16.34 -4.00 -5.10
N PRO A 169 -15.71 -3.09 -5.88
CA PRO A 169 -14.29 -2.82 -5.73
C PRO A 169 -14.02 -2.16 -4.39
N LEU A 170 -12.82 -2.36 -3.82
CA LEU A 170 -12.44 -1.72 -2.56
C LEU A 170 -12.57 -0.19 -2.63
N HIS A 171 -12.29 0.38 -3.79
CA HIS A 171 -12.47 1.80 -4.07
C HIS A 171 -12.91 1.95 -5.53
N PRO A 172 -13.74 2.95 -5.90
CA PRO A 172 -14.19 3.14 -7.28
C PRO A 172 -13.07 3.22 -8.32
N SER A 173 -11.87 3.65 -7.92
CA SER A 173 -10.70 3.73 -8.80
C SER A 173 -9.93 2.43 -9.01
N VAL A 174 -10.25 1.35 -8.27
CA VAL A 174 -9.55 0.06 -8.36
C VAL A 174 -9.52 -0.52 -9.79
N PRO A 175 -10.64 -0.57 -10.55
CA PRO A 175 -10.60 -1.17 -11.89
C PRO A 175 -9.68 -0.38 -12.82
N PHE A 176 -9.70 0.96 -12.71
CA PHE A 176 -8.78 1.83 -13.43
C PHE A 176 -7.33 1.54 -13.04
N ALA A 177 -7.00 1.54 -11.75
CA ALA A 177 -5.64 1.34 -11.25
C ALA A 177 -5.07 -0.05 -11.61
N ALA A 178 -5.91 -1.10 -11.56
CA ALA A 178 -5.53 -2.45 -11.92
C ALA A 178 -5.16 -2.58 -13.40
N MET A 179 -5.84 -1.86 -14.29
CA MET A 179 -5.49 -1.86 -15.71
C MET A 179 -4.15 -1.17 -16.02
N GLN A 180 -3.64 -0.31 -15.12
CA GLN A 180 -2.36 0.39 -15.29
C GLN A 180 -1.16 -0.39 -14.74
N ASP A 181 -1.39 -1.29 -13.78
CA ASP A 181 -0.31 -2.01 -13.06
C ASP A 181 -0.68 -3.48 -12.85
N VAL A 182 0.02 -4.35 -13.58
CA VAL A 182 -0.19 -5.80 -13.55
C VAL A 182 0.05 -6.41 -12.16
N LYS A 183 1.05 -5.91 -11.41
CA LYS A 183 1.35 -6.42 -10.06
C LYS A 183 0.29 -6.00 -9.06
N LEU A 184 -0.15 -4.75 -9.13
CA LEU A 184 -1.25 -4.28 -8.30
C LEU A 184 -2.54 -5.06 -8.60
N TYR A 185 -2.82 -5.30 -9.88
CA TYR A 185 -3.96 -6.08 -10.31
C TYR A 185 -3.93 -7.48 -9.70
N GLU A 186 -2.81 -8.19 -9.80
CA GLU A 186 -2.65 -9.51 -9.19
C GLU A 186 -2.94 -9.48 -7.69
N LEU A 187 -2.36 -8.54 -6.94
CA LEU A 187 -2.61 -8.38 -5.50
C LEU A 187 -4.09 -8.16 -5.17
N LEU A 188 -4.76 -7.27 -5.90
CA LEU A 188 -6.17 -6.93 -5.68
C LEU A 188 -7.10 -8.09 -6.07
N ALA A 189 -6.82 -8.79 -7.16
CA ALA A 189 -7.59 -9.95 -7.59
C ALA A 189 -7.45 -11.13 -6.62
N LEU A 190 -6.23 -11.38 -6.10
CA LEU A 190 -6.01 -12.38 -5.06
C LEU A 190 -6.78 -12.04 -3.80
N PHE A 191 -6.79 -10.77 -3.40
CA PHE A 191 -7.58 -10.33 -2.26
C PHE A 191 -9.09 -10.54 -2.49
N ASP A 192 -9.59 -10.30 -3.69
CA ASP A 192 -11.00 -10.59 -4.03
C ASP A 192 -11.35 -12.07 -3.98
N ALA A 193 -10.41 -12.94 -4.35
CA ALA A 193 -10.58 -14.37 -4.13
C ALA A 193 -10.75 -14.71 -2.64
N LEU A 194 -10.11 -13.96 -1.72
CA LEU A 194 -10.36 -14.09 -0.28
C LEU A 194 -11.74 -13.56 0.14
N ARG A 195 -12.21 -12.47 -0.49
CA ARG A 195 -13.48 -11.82 -0.15
C ARG A 195 -14.70 -12.59 -0.63
N VAL A 196 -14.69 -13.08 -1.87
CA VAL A 196 -15.89 -13.65 -2.53
C VAL A 196 -15.70 -15.06 -3.11
N GLY A 197 -14.47 -15.57 -3.14
CA GLY A 197 -14.14 -16.86 -3.75
C GLY A 197 -14.55 -18.08 -2.93
N LYS A 198 -14.53 -19.26 -3.56
CA LYS A 198 -14.80 -20.57 -2.94
C LYS A 198 -13.61 -21.05 -2.10
N ALA A 199 -13.79 -22.13 -1.31
CA ALA A 199 -12.75 -22.66 -0.42
C ALA A 199 -11.40 -22.90 -1.12
N ARG A 200 -11.41 -23.52 -2.31
CA ARG A 200 -10.20 -23.75 -3.11
C ARG A 200 -9.53 -22.46 -3.58
N GLU A 201 -10.31 -21.49 -4.03
CA GLU A 201 -9.82 -20.19 -4.49
C GLU A 201 -9.20 -19.41 -3.33
N ARG A 202 -9.86 -19.41 -2.16
CA ARG A 202 -9.36 -18.79 -0.94
C ARG A 202 -8.05 -19.41 -0.47
N GLY A 203 -7.94 -20.74 -0.47
CA GLY A 203 -6.72 -21.45 -0.09
C GLY A 203 -5.52 -21.06 -0.96
N MET A 204 -5.72 -21.00 -2.28
CA MET A 204 -4.65 -20.57 -3.20
C MET A 204 -4.32 -19.08 -3.05
N ALA A 205 -5.33 -18.23 -2.91
CA ALA A 205 -5.13 -16.81 -2.74
C ALA A 205 -4.37 -16.48 -1.45
N LEU A 206 -4.60 -17.23 -0.36
CA LEU A 206 -3.84 -17.11 0.89
C LEU A 206 -2.35 -17.32 0.65
N GLU A 207 -1.98 -18.44 0.01
CA GLU A 207 -0.58 -18.78 -0.24
C GLU A 207 0.12 -17.77 -1.16
N ARG A 208 -0.53 -17.39 -2.28
CA ARG A 208 0.05 -16.47 -3.26
C ARG A 208 0.12 -15.04 -2.75
N LEU A 209 -0.92 -14.53 -2.08
CA LEU A 209 -0.94 -13.17 -1.57
C LEU A 209 0.12 -12.98 -0.46
N GLN A 210 0.30 -13.98 0.40
CA GLN A 210 1.40 -13.99 1.38
C GLN A 210 2.76 -13.86 0.68
N ALA A 211 3.02 -14.70 -0.33
CA ALA A 211 4.31 -14.72 -1.02
C ALA A 211 4.62 -13.40 -1.76
N LEU A 212 3.60 -12.69 -2.26
CA LEU A 212 3.78 -11.41 -2.93
C LEU A 212 4.01 -10.24 -1.96
N ILE A 213 3.39 -10.25 -0.78
CA ILE A 213 3.51 -9.16 0.20
C ILE A 213 4.73 -9.36 1.11
N ASP A 214 4.95 -10.57 1.60
CA ASP A 214 6.04 -10.93 2.49
C ASP A 214 6.61 -12.31 2.12
N PRO A 215 7.56 -12.35 1.15
CA PRO A 215 8.15 -13.58 0.64
C PRO A 215 9.04 -14.31 1.65
N ASN A 216 9.48 -13.62 2.71
CA ASN A 216 10.36 -14.19 3.74
C ASN A 216 9.59 -14.87 4.87
N SER A 217 8.25 -14.79 4.86
CA SER A 217 7.41 -15.43 5.86
C SER A 217 7.55 -16.95 5.82
N PRO A 218 7.69 -17.64 6.97
CA PRO A 218 7.73 -19.09 7.01
C PRO A 218 6.44 -19.66 6.43
N LYS A 219 6.55 -20.56 5.45
CA LYS A 219 5.38 -21.23 4.86
C LYS A 219 4.62 -21.95 5.98
N PRO A 220 3.29 -21.80 6.08
CA PRO A 220 2.52 -22.59 7.02
C PRO A 220 2.77 -24.06 6.68
N ALA A 221 3.25 -24.83 7.66
CA ALA A 221 3.37 -26.27 7.52
C ALA A 221 1.97 -26.78 7.13
N LYS A 222 1.86 -27.44 5.97
CA LYS A 222 0.63 -28.14 5.61
C LYS A 222 0.41 -29.16 6.73
N ALA A 223 -0.52 -28.88 7.64
CA ALA A 223 -0.91 -29.84 8.64
C ALA A 223 -1.55 -30.99 7.87
N ASP A 224 -0.83 -32.10 7.77
CA ASP A 224 -1.37 -33.37 7.31
C ASP A 224 -2.51 -33.74 8.27
N LEU A 225 -3.74 -33.37 7.90
CA LEU A 225 -4.95 -33.81 8.56
C LEU A 225 -5.17 -35.28 8.19
N HIS A 226 -4.41 -36.15 8.83
CA HIS A 226 -4.78 -37.55 9.02
C HIS A 226 -5.60 -37.62 10.31
N GLY A 227 -6.91 -37.79 10.14
CA GLY A 227 -7.89 -38.09 11.19
C GLY A 227 -9.03 -38.90 10.59
#